data_AF-A0A373VS72-F1
#
_entry.id   AF-A0A373VS72-F1
#
_cell.length_a   1.000
_cell.length_b   1.000
_cell.length_c   1.000
_cell.angle_alpha   90.00
_cell.angle_beta   90.00
_cell.angle_gamma   90.00
#
_symmetry.space_group_name_H-M   'P 1'
#
loop_
_entity.id
_entity.type
_entity.pdbx_description
1 polymer ?
#
loop_
_entity_poly.entity_id
_entity_poly.type
_entity_poly.pdbx_seq_one_letter_code
_entity_poly.pdbx_strand_id
1 'polypeptide(L)'
;MKKQRSKFCNFCLACIPGAGQMYLGFFKQGISLMSIFMGCCAIISLIGVDAIAFALPVIWFYAFFDALNKNSLSADEFSKLEDDWLIIKNTDELKFNVKKVRIIAAVILILIGINSLYNGAISFCYQLGIDLDNTVFGLIRYALPKLVFSVLIIGAGIYLIKGKRKSIYEENVSIDNTKLDGDSEIIEDNFIENEKEANDEILSD
;
A
#
# COMPACT_ATOMS: atom_id res chain seq x y z
N MET A 1 10.13 -0.81 -28.41
CA MET A 1 11.57 -0.72 -28.07
C MET A 1 11.77 0.51 -27.18
N LYS A 2 12.43 0.35 -26.03
CA LYS A 2 12.81 1.46 -25.13
C LYS A 2 13.87 2.31 -25.83
N LYS A 3 13.70 3.63 -25.85
CA LYS A 3 14.68 4.53 -26.49
C LYS A 3 14.63 5.88 -25.80
N GLN A 4 15.79 6.46 -25.54
CA GLN A 4 15.87 7.87 -25.13
C GLN A 4 15.31 8.76 -26.24
N ARG A 5 14.59 9.80 -25.83
CA ARG A 5 13.87 10.71 -26.73
C ARG A 5 14.17 12.17 -26.38
N SER A 6 13.60 13.08 -27.17
CA SER A 6 13.76 14.52 -26.94
C SER A 6 13.46 14.88 -25.48
N LYS A 7 14.43 15.51 -24.81
CA LYS A 7 14.30 15.95 -23.41
C LYS A 7 13.15 16.92 -23.22
N PHE A 8 12.94 17.81 -24.20
CA PHE A 8 11.84 18.78 -24.17
C PHE A 8 10.48 18.09 -24.29
N CYS A 9 10.30 17.17 -25.25
CA CYS A 9 9.04 16.43 -25.36
C CYS A 9 8.78 15.57 -24.12
N ASN A 10 9.81 14.93 -23.58
CA ASN A 10 9.69 14.16 -22.34
C ASN A 10 9.28 15.04 -21.16
N PHE A 11 9.84 16.24 -21.03
CA PHE A 11 9.44 17.20 -20.01
C PHE A 11 7.97 17.60 -20.13
N CYS A 12 7.51 17.95 -21.34
CA CYS A 12 6.10 18.29 -21.57
C CYS A 12 5.17 17.11 -21.28
N LEU A 13 5.54 15.90 -21.68
CA LEU A 13 4.75 14.70 -21.43
C LEU A 13 4.81 14.24 -19.97
N ALA A 14 5.91 14.48 -19.26
CA ALA A 14 6.04 14.15 -17.84
C ALA A 14 5.06 14.94 -16.97
N CYS A 15 4.58 16.11 -17.42
CA CYS A 15 3.52 16.84 -16.74
C CYS A 15 2.20 16.05 -16.63
N ILE A 16 1.99 15.07 -17.52
CA ILE A 16 0.89 14.11 -17.42
C ILE A 16 1.44 12.87 -16.70
N PRO A 17 0.92 12.53 -15.49
CA PRO A 17 1.46 11.43 -14.71
C PRO A 17 1.43 10.13 -15.51
N GLY A 18 2.58 9.49 -15.69
CA GLY A 18 2.75 8.24 -16.45
C GLY A 18 3.04 8.40 -17.95
N ALA A 19 2.72 9.53 -18.57
CA ALA A 19 2.90 9.71 -20.02
C ALA A 19 4.37 9.89 -20.42
N GLY A 20 5.20 10.53 -19.57
CA GLY A 20 6.65 10.63 -19.78
C GLY A 20 7.32 9.25 -19.82
N GLN A 21 6.95 8.34 -18.92
CA GLN A 21 7.43 6.96 -18.91
C GLN A 21 7.05 6.22 -20.21
N MET A 22 5.80 6.36 -20.66
CA MET A 22 5.33 5.75 -21.92
C MET A 22 6.08 6.30 -23.13
N TYR A 23 6.42 7.60 -23.13
CA TYR A 23 7.19 8.23 -24.21
C TYR A 23 8.59 7.63 -24.37
N LEU A 24 9.23 7.25 -23.26
CA LEU A 24 10.53 6.57 -23.24
C LEU A 24 10.44 5.07 -23.56
N GLY A 25 9.22 4.53 -23.62
CA GLY A 25 8.93 3.13 -23.90
C GLY A 25 8.72 2.24 -22.67
N PHE A 26 8.59 2.82 -21.48
CA PHE A 26 8.21 2.12 -20.24
C PHE A 26 6.68 2.14 -20.08
N PHE A 27 5.99 1.31 -20.86
CA PHE A 27 4.53 1.30 -20.92
C PHE A 27 3.89 0.77 -19.64
N LYS A 28 4.42 -0.31 -19.06
CA LYS A 28 3.86 -0.89 -17.83
C LYS A 28 4.00 0.07 -16.65
N GLN A 29 5.16 0.71 -16.53
CA GLN A 29 5.39 1.71 -15.48
C GLN A 29 4.50 2.94 -15.68
N GLY A 30 4.38 3.44 -16.90
CA GLY A 30 3.53 4.60 -17.20
C GLY A 30 2.04 4.35 -16.94
N ILE A 31 1.51 3.22 -17.41
CA ILE A 31 0.11 2.82 -17.12
C ILE A 31 -0.10 2.63 -15.62
N SER A 32 0.85 2.01 -14.92
CA SER A 32 0.75 1.83 -13.47
C SER A 32 0.63 3.17 -12.73
N LEU A 33 1.43 4.18 -13.12
CA LEU A 33 1.36 5.53 -12.55
C LEU A 33 0.06 6.24 -12.88
N MET A 34 -0.41 6.16 -14.14
CA MET A 34 -1.69 6.70 -14.56
C MET A 34 -2.85 6.08 -13.75
N SER A 35 -2.86 4.76 -13.61
CA SER A 35 -3.91 4.05 -12.87
C SER A 35 -3.92 4.41 -11.38
N ILE A 36 -2.75 4.57 -10.74
CA ILE A 36 -2.67 5.00 -9.34
C ILE A 36 -3.20 6.43 -9.20
N PHE A 37 -2.74 7.36 -10.05
CA PHE A 37 -3.15 8.76 -10.00
C PHE A 37 -4.67 8.91 -10.21
N MET A 38 -5.20 8.29 -11.27
CA MET A 38 -6.64 8.32 -11.57
C MET A 38 -7.45 7.54 -10.52
N GLY A 39 -6.91 6.44 -10.00
CA GLY A 39 -7.53 5.67 -8.92
C GLY A 39 -7.68 6.51 -7.65
N CYS A 40 -6.66 7.27 -7.26
CA CYS A 40 -6.74 8.22 -6.16
C CYS A 40 -7.81 9.29 -6.42
N CYS A 41 -7.84 9.92 -7.60
CA CYS A 41 -8.89 10.87 -7.97
C CYS A 41 -10.29 10.27 -7.87
N ALA A 42 -10.47 9.04 -8.36
CA ALA A 42 -11.74 8.33 -8.28
C ALA A 42 -12.15 8.06 -6.82
N ILE A 43 -11.23 7.58 -5.99
CA ILE A 43 -11.48 7.34 -4.56
C ILE A 43 -11.86 8.64 -3.86
N ILE A 44 -11.14 9.74 -4.10
CA ILE A 44 -11.46 11.06 -3.52
C ILE A 44 -12.88 11.49 -3.93
N SER A 45 -13.20 11.40 -5.21
CA SER A 45 -14.52 11.77 -5.75
C SER A 45 -15.66 10.91 -5.17
N LEU A 46 -15.41 9.61 -4.98
CA LEU A 46 -16.41 8.67 -4.49
C LEU A 46 -16.63 8.74 -2.98
N ILE A 47 -15.56 8.96 -2.21
CA ILE A 47 -15.55 8.98 -0.74
C ILE A 47 -15.84 10.39 -0.19
N GLY A 48 -15.52 11.44 -0.95
CA GLY A 48 -15.70 12.83 -0.52
C GLY A 48 -14.79 13.25 0.64
N VAL A 49 -13.66 12.53 0.82
CA VAL A 49 -12.62 12.87 1.81
C VAL A 49 -11.48 13.59 1.08
N ASP A 50 -11.57 14.92 1.10
CA ASP A 50 -10.65 15.81 0.40
C ASP A 50 -9.21 15.69 0.93
N ALA A 51 -9.03 15.20 2.17
CA ALA A 51 -7.70 14.99 2.76
C ALA A 51 -6.82 14.00 1.97
N ILE A 52 -7.41 13.06 1.23
CA ILE A 52 -6.63 12.14 0.37
C ILE A 52 -6.05 12.88 -0.85
N ALA A 53 -6.62 14.03 -1.23
CA ALA A 53 -6.11 14.83 -2.35
C ALA A 53 -4.67 15.33 -2.13
N PHE A 54 -4.21 15.44 -0.88
CA PHE A 54 -2.80 15.76 -0.58
C PHE A 54 -1.81 14.68 -1.08
N ALA A 55 -2.27 13.45 -1.34
CA ALA A 55 -1.44 12.41 -1.97
C ALA A 55 -1.24 12.64 -3.48
N LEU A 56 -2.15 13.35 -4.16
CA LEU A 56 -2.08 13.55 -5.61
C LEU A 56 -0.82 14.32 -6.04
N PRO A 57 -0.44 15.45 -5.41
CA PRO A 57 0.83 16.12 -5.72
C PRO A 57 2.04 15.22 -5.51
N VAL A 58 2.06 14.39 -4.46
CA VAL A 58 3.18 13.49 -4.17
C VAL A 58 3.34 12.44 -5.27
N ILE A 59 2.24 11.80 -5.68
CA ILE A 59 2.22 10.82 -6.77
C ILE A 59 2.63 11.49 -8.10
N TRP A 60 2.14 12.70 -8.34
CA TRP A 60 2.46 13.46 -9.54
C TRP A 60 3.95 13.84 -9.61
N PHE A 61 4.51 14.38 -8.53
CA PHE A 61 5.95 14.71 -8.47
C PHE A 61 6.81 13.48 -8.65
N TYR A 62 6.44 12.36 -8.02
CA TYR A 62 7.13 11.09 -8.24
C TYR A 62 7.10 10.70 -9.73
N ALA A 63 5.92 10.70 -10.37
CA ALA A 63 5.78 10.37 -11.79
C ALA A 63 6.60 11.33 -12.68
N PHE A 64 6.57 12.62 -12.36
CA PHE A 64 7.26 13.67 -13.10
C PHE A 64 8.79 13.49 -13.01
N PHE A 65 9.34 13.42 -11.80
CA PHE A 65 10.77 13.28 -11.59
C PHE A 65 11.30 11.93 -12.05
N ASP A 66 10.52 10.84 -11.92
CA ASP A 66 10.90 9.52 -12.45
C ASP A 66 11.07 9.55 -13.98
N ALA A 67 10.13 10.17 -14.71
CA ALA A 67 10.24 10.31 -16.15
C ALA A 67 11.45 11.18 -16.57
N LEU A 68 11.73 12.26 -15.84
CA LEU A 68 12.88 13.11 -16.11
C LEU A 68 14.20 12.39 -15.82
N ASN A 69 14.29 11.72 -14.67
CA ASN A 69 15.48 10.98 -14.26
C ASN A 69 15.80 9.87 -15.26
N LYS A 70 14.80 9.09 -15.70
CA LYS A 70 14.99 8.05 -16.72
C LYS A 70 15.53 8.59 -18.04
N ASN A 71 15.11 9.77 -18.45
CA ASN A 71 15.61 10.39 -19.69
C ASN A 71 16.95 11.11 -19.52
N SER A 72 17.42 11.34 -18.29
CA SER A 72 18.75 11.90 -18.02
C SER A 72 19.85 10.86 -17.87
N LEU A 73 19.51 9.58 -17.69
CA LEU A 73 20.47 8.48 -17.56
C LEU A 73 21.34 8.32 -18.82
N SER A 74 22.53 7.73 -18.64
CA SER A 74 23.37 7.34 -19.77
C SER A 74 22.71 6.23 -20.60
N ALA A 75 23.12 6.06 -21.86
CA ALA A 75 22.55 5.03 -22.74
C ALA A 75 22.73 3.60 -22.17
N ASP A 76 23.87 3.36 -21.53
CA ASP A 76 24.21 2.07 -20.90
C ASP A 76 23.32 1.78 -19.69
N GLU A 77 23.09 2.78 -18.82
CA GLU A 77 22.18 2.65 -17.68
C GLU A 77 20.72 2.52 -18.12
N PHE A 78 20.32 3.27 -19.13
CA PHE A 78 18.96 3.23 -19.67
C PHE A 78 18.62 1.86 -20.27
N SER A 79 19.57 1.22 -20.94
CA SER A 79 19.39 -0.12 -21.51
C SER A 79 19.11 -1.18 -20.43
N LYS A 80 19.73 -1.01 -19.25
CA LYS A 80 19.56 -1.91 -18.08
C LYS A 80 18.20 -1.75 -17.38
N LEU A 81 17.50 -0.64 -17.57
CA LEU A 81 16.19 -0.43 -16.95
C LEU A 81 15.14 -1.34 -17.59
N GLU A 82 14.48 -2.18 -16.80
CA GLU A 82 13.39 -3.04 -17.26
C GLU A 82 12.02 -2.34 -17.16
N ASP A 83 11.13 -2.65 -18.12
CA ASP A 83 9.73 -2.22 -18.07
C ASP A 83 8.92 -3.29 -17.36
N ASP A 84 8.67 -3.04 -16.09
CA ASP A 84 7.87 -3.88 -15.23
C ASP A 84 6.79 -3.08 -14.51
N TRP A 85 5.75 -3.76 -14.05
CA TRP A 85 4.65 -3.16 -13.32
C TRP A 85 5.16 -2.63 -11.97
N LEU A 86 5.07 -1.32 -11.74
CA LEU A 86 5.52 -0.70 -10.48
C LEU A 86 4.82 -1.29 -9.25
N ILE A 87 3.55 -1.66 -9.39
CA ILE A 87 2.77 -2.25 -8.31
C ILE A 87 3.20 -3.71 -8.03
N ILE A 88 3.58 -4.46 -9.07
CA ILE A 88 3.87 -5.90 -8.94
C ILE A 88 5.32 -6.15 -8.54
N LYS A 89 6.26 -5.40 -9.11
CA LYS A 89 7.68 -5.52 -8.75
C LYS A 89 7.94 -5.23 -7.27
N ASN A 90 7.17 -4.31 -6.68
CA ASN A 90 7.26 -4.04 -5.25
C ASN A 90 6.47 -5.03 -4.37
N THR A 91 5.55 -5.84 -4.93
CA THR A 91 4.81 -6.86 -4.14
C THR A 91 5.62 -8.12 -3.83
N ASP A 92 6.72 -8.38 -4.54
CA ASP A 92 7.59 -9.52 -4.19
C ASP A 92 8.38 -9.23 -2.91
N GLU A 93 8.74 -7.97 -2.68
CA GLU A 93 9.32 -7.49 -1.41
C GLU A 93 8.23 -7.16 -0.36
N LEU A 94 7.12 -6.56 -0.79
CA LEU A 94 5.93 -6.35 0.04
C LEU A 94 4.96 -7.52 -0.17
N LYS A 95 5.12 -8.63 0.56
CA LYS A 95 4.21 -9.80 0.57
C LYS A 95 2.76 -9.42 0.92
N PHE A 96 2.06 -8.74 0.01
CA PHE A 96 0.66 -8.38 0.19
C PHE A 96 -0.17 -9.64 -0.04
N ASN A 97 -0.79 -10.11 1.02
CA ASN A 97 -1.71 -11.23 0.92
C ASN A 97 -2.86 -10.83 -0.02
N VAL A 98 -2.92 -11.43 -1.21
CA VAL A 98 -3.96 -11.19 -2.23
C VAL A 98 -5.39 -11.30 -1.68
N LYS A 99 -5.59 -12.09 -0.61
CA LYS A 99 -6.87 -12.15 0.11
C LYS A 99 -7.20 -10.83 0.81
N LYS A 100 -6.21 -10.19 1.45
CA LYS A 100 -6.37 -8.87 2.11
C LYS A 100 -6.69 -7.77 1.10
N VAL A 101 -6.01 -7.74 -0.05
CA VAL A 101 -6.28 -6.78 -1.12
C VAL A 101 -7.72 -6.93 -1.64
N ARG A 102 -8.17 -8.18 -1.87
CA ARG A 102 -9.54 -8.47 -2.29
C ARG A 102 -10.57 -7.98 -1.27
N ILE A 103 -10.32 -8.20 0.03
CA ILE A 103 -11.20 -7.73 1.10
C ILE A 103 -11.25 -6.20 1.13
N ILE A 104 -10.11 -5.52 1.04
CA ILE A 104 -10.05 -4.05 1.00
C ILE A 104 -10.83 -3.51 -0.21
N ALA A 105 -10.61 -4.10 -1.40
CA ALA A 105 -11.35 -3.72 -2.61
C ALA A 105 -12.86 -3.94 -2.46
N ALA A 106 -13.29 -5.05 -1.87
CA ALA A 106 -14.70 -5.32 -1.59
C ALA A 106 -15.31 -4.32 -0.61
N VAL A 107 -14.60 -3.96 0.46
CA VAL A 107 -15.06 -2.94 1.42
C VAL A 107 -15.21 -1.59 0.73
N ILE A 108 -14.24 -1.17 -0.07
CA ILE A 108 -14.33 0.07 -0.86
C ILE A 108 -15.56 0.04 -1.78
N LEU A 109 -15.79 -1.07 -2.47
CA LEU A 109 -16.95 -1.24 -3.37
C LEU A 109 -18.29 -1.17 -2.63
N ILE A 110 -18.39 -1.75 -1.44
CA ILE A 110 -19.59 -1.67 -0.60
C ILE A 110 -19.85 -0.23 -0.19
N LEU A 111 -18.82 0.52 0.22
CA LEU A 111 -18.97 1.92 0.61
C LEU A 111 -19.39 2.81 -0.57
N ILE A 112 -18.85 2.55 -1.76
CA ILE A 112 -19.30 3.20 -3.00
C ILE A 112 -20.78 2.90 -3.24
N GLY A 113 -21.20 1.64 -3.10
CA GLY A 113 -22.60 1.23 -3.23
C GLY A 113 -23.53 1.94 -2.24
N ILE A 114 -23.13 2.03 -0.97
CA ILE A 114 -23.90 2.73 0.08
C ILE A 114 -24.01 4.23 -0.24
N ASN A 115 -22.93 4.88 -0.64
CA ASN A 115 -22.96 6.31 -1.00
C ASN A 115 -23.85 6.56 -2.22
N SER A 116 -23.81 5.68 -3.23
CA SER A 116 -24.65 5.79 -4.42
C SER A 116 -26.13 5.57 -4.10
N LEU A 117 -26.44 4.58 -3.25
CA LEU A 117 -27.80 4.32 -2.81
C LEU A 117 -28.35 5.47 -1.95
N TYR A 118 -27.51 6.03 -1.07
CA TYR A 118 -27.84 7.21 -0.27
C TYR A 118 -28.17 8.43 -1.15
N ASN A 119 -27.34 8.72 -2.14
CA ASN A 119 -27.60 9.79 -3.10
C ASN A 119 -28.89 9.56 -3.89
N GLY A 120 -29.14 8.33 -4.33
CA GLY A 120 -30.38 7.96 -5.02
C GLY A 120 -31.62 8.11 -4.13
N ALA A 121 -31.56 7.64 -2.88
CA ALA A 121 -32.65 7.74 -1.93
C ALA A 121 -33.02 9.20 -1.62
N ILE A 122 -32.01 10.05 -1.43
CA ILE A 122 -32.22 11.50 -1.21
C ILE A 122 -32.85 12.16 -2.45
N SER A 123 -32.37 11.82 -3.64
CA SER A 123 -32.95 12.35 -4.88
C SER A 123 -34.41 11.90 -5.08
N PHE A 124 -34.73 10.67 -4.67
CA PHE A 124 -36.08 10.13 -4.70
C PHE A 124 -37.01 10.83 -3.68
N CYS A 125 -36.53 11.08 -2.45
CA CYS A 125 -37.27 11.85 -1.45
C CYS A 125 -37.59 13.27 -1.93
N TYR A 126 -36.65 13.92 -2.62
CA TYR A 126 -36.87 15.23 -3.23
C TYR A 126 -37.97 15.17 -4.31
N GLN A 127 -37.93 14.14 -5.16
CA GLN A 127 -38.93 13.94 -6.20
C GLN A 127 -40.34 13.67 -5.64
N LEU A 128 -40.43 13.14 -4.43
CA LEU A 128 -41.68 12.96 -3.69
C LEU A 128 -42.20 14.22 -2.97
N GLY A 129 -41.46 15.34 -3.04
CA GLY A 129 -41.87 16.61 -2.44
C GLY A 129 -41.66 16.68 -0.92
N ILE A 130 -40.81 15.82 -0.35
CA ILE A 130 -40.44 15.91 1.07
C ILE A 130 -39.41 17.03 1.22
N ASP A 131 -39.90 18.22 1.55
CA ASP A 131 -39.10 19.43 1.73
C ASP A 131 -38.46 19.43 3.14
N LEU A 132 -37.34 18.72 3.29
CA LEU A 132 -36.51 18.89 4.49
C LEU A 132 -35.84 20.27 4.39
N ASP A 133 -35.94 21.07 5.45
CA ASP A 133 -35.31 22.39 5.53
C ASP A 133 -33.86 22.34 5.03
N ASN A 134 -33.50 23.28 4.14
CA ASN A 134 -32.26 23.28 3.36
C ASN A 134 -31.00 23.14 4.22
N THR A 135 -31.09 23.60 5.48
CA THR A 135 -30.01 23.54 6.46
C THR A 135 -29.83 22.12 7.03
N VAL A 136 -30.93 21.46 7.41
CA VAL A 136 -30.94 20.08 7.90
C VAL A 136 -30.59 19.12 6.76
N PHE A 137 -31.11 19.39 5.56
CA PHE A 137 -30.81 18.62 4.36
C PHE A 137 -29.33 18.73 3.96
N GLY A 138 -28.73 19.93 4.03
CA GLY A 138 -27.30 20.12 3.80
C GLY A 138 -26.43 19.34 4.81
N LEU A 139 -26.81 19.35 6.09
CA LEU A 139 -26.09 18.59 7.12
C LEU A 139 -26.17 17.09 6.87
N ILE A 140 -27.35 16.57 6.54
CA ILE A 140 -27.55 15.15 6.24
C ILE A 140 -26.78 14.78 4.96
N ARG A 141 -26.88 15.57 3.90
CA ARG A 141 -26.27 15.29 2.59
C ARG A 141 -24.73 15.30 2.60
N TYR A 142 -24.13 16.19 3.37
CA TYR A 142 -22.67 16.39 3.34
C TYR A 142 -21.95 15.86 4.59
N ALA A 143 -22.55 15.93 5.78
CA ALA A 143 -21.88 15.54 7.00
C ALA A 143 -21.99 14.04 7.28
N LEU A 144 -23.12 13.41 6.94
CA LEU A 144 -23.38 12.00 7.25
C LEU A 144 -22.45 11.04 6.49
N PRO A 145 -22.26 11.17 5.16
CA PRO A 145 -21.27 10.37 4.44
C PRO A 145 -19.86 10.62 4.95
N LYS A 146 -19.47 11.89 5.14
CA LYS A 146 -18.14 12.26 5.65
C LYS A 146 -17.86 11.69 7.05
N LEU A 147 -18.87 11.63 7.92
CA LEU A 147 -18.76 11.01 9.24
C LEU A 147 -18.56 9.50 9.15
N VAL A 148 -19.35 8.81 8.32
CA VAL A 148 -19.21 7.36 8.11
C VAL A 148 -17.80 7.03 7.61
N PHE A 149 -17.31 7.77 6.62
CA PHE A 149 -15.95 7.59 6.12
C PHE A 149 -14.87 7.94 7.15
N SER A 150 -15.07 9.00 7.95
CA SER A 150 -14.12 9.38 9.01
C SER A 150 -14.01 8.29 10.08
N VAL A 151 -15.13 7.75 10.55
CA VAL A 151 -15.15 6.65 11.53
C VAL A 151 -14.47 5.40 10.96
N LEU A 152 -14.71 5.09 9.69
CA LEU A 152 -14.05 3.99 8.99
C LEU A 152 -12.55 4.17 8.88
N ILE A 153 -12.07 5.36 8.51
CA ILE A 153 -10.64 5.67 8.42
C ILE A 153 -9.97 5.54 9.78
N ILE A 154 -10.61 6.03 10.85
CA ILE A 154 -10.11 5.89 12.22
C ILE A 154 -10.05 4.41 12.62
N GLY A 155 -11.12 3.65 12.36
CA GLY A 155 -11.16 2.21 12.62
C GLY A 155 -10.09 1.43 11.87
N ALA A 156 -9.88 1.76 10.58
CA ALA A 156 -8.81 1.18 9.77
C ALA A 156 -7.42 1.51 10.31
N GLY A 157 -7.20 2.77 10.74
CA GLY A 157 -5.96 3.19 11.40
C GLY A 157 -5.67 2.40 12.68
N ILE A 158 -6.67 2.23 13.54
CA ILE A 158 -6.56 1.42 14.76
C ILE A 158 -6.25 -0.05 14.43
N TYR A 159 -6.94 -0.62 13.46
CA TYR A 159 -6.72 -2.01 13.01
C TYR A 159 -5.29 -2.21 12.48
N LEU A 160 -4.77 -1.25 11.70
CA LEU A 160 -3.41 -1.29 11.16
C LEU A 160 -2.34 -1.31 12.27
N ILE A 161 -2.54 -0.49 13.31
CA ILE A 161 -1.66 -0.44 14.49
C ILE A 161 -1.70 -1.77 15.25
N LYS A 162 -2.89 -2.36 15.41
CA LYS A 162 -3.07 -3.62 16.15
C LYS A 162 -2.43 -4.81 15.41
N GLY A 163 -2.50 -4.85 14.08
CA GLY A 163 -1.87 -5.87 13.25
C GLY A 163 -0.34 -5.92 13.38
N LYS A 164 0.32 -4.75 13.45
CA LYS A 164 1.78 -4.66 13.63
C LYS A 164 2.24 -5.16 15.01
N ARG A 165 1.42 -5.00 16.06
CA ARG A 165 1.77 -5.49 17.41
C ARG A 165 1.69 -7.01 17.54
N LYS A 166 0.78 -7.65 16.79
CA LYS A 166 0.65 -9.12 16.83
C LYS A 166 1.84 -9.81 16.14
N SER A 167 2.29 -9.31 14.99
CA SER A 167 3.47 -9.87 14.31
C SER A 167 4.75 -9.69 15.11
N ILE A 168 4.94 -8.51 15.73
CA ILE A 168 6.10 -8.25 16.60
C ILE A 168 6.07 -9.14 17.84
N TYR A 169 4.91 -9.39 18.43
CA TYR A 169 4.80 -10.28 19.59
C TYR A 169 5.10 -11.74 19.22
N GLU A 170 4.54 -12.26 18.13
CA GLU A 170 4.79 -13.63 17.65
C GLU A 170 6.26 -13.85 17.27
N GLU A 171 6.91 -12.86 16.65
CA GLU A 171 8.35 -12.90 16.31
C GLU A 171 9.22 -12.91 17.58
N ASN A 172 8.96 -12.03 18.56
CA ASN A 172 9.72 -12.01 19.82
C ASN A 172 9.55 -13.30 20.63
N VAL A 173 8.35 -13.86 20.69
CA VAL A 173 8.08 -15.15 21.36
C VAL A 173 8.81 -16.29 20.66
N SER A 174 8.88 -16.29 19.32
CA SER A 174 9.63 -17.33 18.59
C SER A 174 11.15 -17.26 18.86
N ILE A 175 11.72 -16.06 18.90
CA ILE A 175 13.16 -15.85 19.16
C ILE A 175 13.54 -16.27 20.58
N ASP A 176 12.68 -16.00 21.57
CA ASP A 176 12.94 -16.36 22.97
C ASP A 176 12.94 -17.88 23.16
N ASN A 177 11.97 -18.58 22.56
CA ASN A 177 11.91 -20.05 22.61
C ASN A 177 13.11 -20.71 21.93
N THR A 178 13.60 -20.20 20.80
CA THR A 178 14.79 -20.76 20.12
C THR A 178 16.08 -20.55 20.92
N LYS A 179 16.19 -19.46 21.68
CA LYS A 179 17.35 -19.24 22.57
C LYS A 179 17.34 -20.19 23.76
N LEU A 180 16.18 -20.39 24.38
CA LEU A 180 16.01 -21.32 25.50
C LEU A 180 16.38 -22.76 25.11
N ASP A 181 15.99 -23.19 23.91
CA ASP A 181 16.27 -24.53 23.38
C ASP A 181 17.78 -24.73 23.13
N GLY A 182 18.45 -23.73 22.55
CA GLY A 182 19.90 -23.75 22.32
C GLY A 182 20.72 -23.71 23.62
N ASP A 183 20.29 -22.94 24.62
CA ASP A 183 20.95 -22.92 25.93
C ASP A 183 20.81 -24.27 26.65
N SER A 184 19.67 -24.98 26.49
CA SER A 184 19.52 -26.33 27.05
C SER A 184 20.38 -27.38 26.34
N GLU A 185 20.48 -27.36 25.01
CA GLU A 185 21.36 -28.27 24.25
C GLU A 185 22.84 -28.08 24.66
N ILE A 186 23.30 -26.84 24.80
CA ILE A 186 24.68 -26.54 25.22
C ILE A 186 24.96 -27.06 26.63
N ILE A 187 23.99 -26.94 27.56
CA ILE A 187 24.15 -27.46 28.92
C ILE A 187 24.20 -28.99 28.91
N GLU A 188 23.36 -29.64 28.12
CA GLU A 188 23.30 -31.10 28.02
C GLU A 188 24.58 -31.67 27.37
N ASP A 189 25.08 -31.04 26.31
CA ASP A 189 26.34 -31.41 25.65
C ASP A 189 27.54 -31.24 26.60
N ASN A 190 27.64 -30.11 27.30
CA ASN A 190 28.70 -29.89 28.30
C ASN A 190 28.60 -30.89 29.46
N PHE A 191 27.40 -31.29 29.87
CA PHE A 191 27.24 -32.28 30.93
C PHE A 191 27.72 -33.67 30.48
N ILE A 192 27.37 -34.07 29.25
CA ILE A 192 27.81 -35.35 28.65
C ILE A 192 29.34 -35.36 28.44
N GLU A 193 29.93 -34.24 28.01
CA GLU A 193 31.39 -34.13 27.81
C GLU A 193 32.15 -34.23 29.14
N ASN A 194 31.69 -33.53 30.18
CA ASN A 194 32.28 -33.62 31.52
C ASN A 194 32.11 -35.02 32.14
N GLU A 195 31.00 -35.71 31.91
CA GLU A 195 30.78 -37.09 32.41
C GLU A 195 31.67 -38.12 31.69
N LYS A 196 31.98 -37.89 30.41
CA LYS A 196 32.94 -38.71 29.67
C LYS A 196 34.37 -38.49 30.16
N GLU A 197 34.80 -37.24 30.32
CA GLU A 197 36.13 -36.91 30.84
C GLU A 197 36.35 -37.51 32.24
N ALA A 198 35.36 -37.41 33.13
CA ALA A 198 35.44 -37.99 34.47
C ALA A 198 35.54 -39.52 34.47
N ASN A 199 34.85 -40.22 33.56
CA ASN A 199 34.92 -41.68 33.46
C ASN A 199 36.23 -42.17 32.80
N ASP A 200 36.78 -41.43 31.85
CA ASP A 200 38.07 -41.75 31.24
C ASP A 200 39.24 -41.56 32.23
N GLU A 201 39.15 -40.59 33.14
CA GLU A 201 40.14 -40.36 34.19
C GLU A 201 40.16 -41.52 35.21
N ILE A 202 38.99 -42.04 35.59
CA ILE A 202 38.84 -43.18 36.54
C ILE A 202 39.32 -44.51 35.95
N LEU A 203 39.29 -44.69 34.62
CA LEU A 203 39.72 -45.94 33.97
C LEU A 203 41.23 -45.98 33.66
N SER A 204 41.96 -44.90 33.97
CA SER A 204 43.38 -44.73 33.67
C SER A 204 44.35 -44.94 34.85
N ASP A 205 43.81 -45.21 36.06
CA ASP A 205 44.51 -45.61 37.28
C ASP A 205 44.30 -47.11 37.60
#